data_AF-A0AAU5WTX4-F1
#
_entry.id   AF-A0AAU5WTX4-F1
#
_cell.length_a   1.000
_cell.length_b   1.000
_cell.length_c   1.000
_cell.angle_alpha   90.00
_cell.angle_beta   90.00
_cell.angle_gamma   90.00
#
_symmetry.space_group_name_H-M   'P 1'
#
loop_
_entity.id
_entity.type
_entity.pdbx_description
1 polymer ?
#
loop_
_entity_poly.entity_id
_entity_poly.type
_entity_poly.pdbx_seq_one_letter_code
_entity_poly.pdbx_strand_id
1 'polypeptide(L)'
;MRTSTRVIAGASLIIAPAVQALSTFFWDGHRQGLTTGVLIVIATVCWITGIVAVFRLIEPRVPHYAAIGLPAAIYGCVGGVAFGVQGMNEELFHVSHAEAVRLLNEHPPAAFFGFWIAGPLFPISLFVLGLVLARIRAVPVATGLLVSAGAIAFPISRIPREVAFAHLADLILLISFASLGALLATGRMGLLSRDRPATPAPGLNRT
;
A
#
# COMPACT_ATOMS: atom_id res chain seq x y z
N MET A 1 -15.79 -3.68 13.99
CA MET A 1 -14.38 -3.56 14.45
C MET A 1 -14.33 -2.66 15.68
N ARG A 2 -13.58 -3.03 16.74
CA ARG A 2 -13.46 -2.21 17.97
C ARG A 2 -12.79 -0.86 17.65
N THR A 3 -13.10 0.19 18.42
CA THR A 3 -12.57 1.55 18.19
C THR A 3 -11.05 1.61 18.28
N SER A 4 -10.42 0.96 19.26
CA SER A 4 -8.97 0.90 19.39
C SER A 4 -8.30 0.27 18.16
N THR A 5 -8.85 -0.85 17.66
CA THR A 5 -8.35 -1.51 16.44
C THR A 5 -8.43 -0.61 15.22
N ARG A 6 -9.52 0.17 15.07
CA ARG A 6 -9.64 1.17 13.98
C ARG A 6 -8.57 2.25 14.06
N VAL A 7 -8.35 2.80 15.26
CA VAL A 7 -7.36 3.86 15.47
C VAL A 7 -5.95 3.35 15.19
N ILE A 8 -5.58 2.17 15.71
CA ILE A 8 -4.26 1.57 15.46
C ILE A 8 -4.05 1.32 13.97
N ALA A 9 -5.03 0.74 13.28
CA ALA A 9 -4.93 0.48 11.85
C ALA A 9 -4.86 1.78 11.01
N GLY A 10 -5.68 2.77 11.34
CA GLY A 10 -5.64 4.08 10.66
C GLY A 10 -4.32 4.81 10.88
N ALA A 11 -3.78 4.79 12.10
CA ALA A 11 -2.45 5.30 12.39
C ALA A 11 -1.36 4.53 11.62
N SER A 12 -1.47 3.21 11.52
CA SER A 12 -0.52 2.38 10.76
C SER A 12 -0.51 2.73 9.27
N LEU A 13 -1.67 3.05 8.68
CA LEU A 13 -1.75 3.54 7.29
C LEU A 13 -1.11 4.92 7.10
N ILE A 14 -0.97 5.73 8.15
CA ILE A 14 -0.26 7.01 8.09
C ILE A 14 1.24 6.79 8.30
N ILE A 15 1.61 6.02 9.32
CA ILE A 15 2.99 5.79 9.74
C ILE A 15 3.77 5.04 8.65
N ALA A 16 3.18 4.02 8.02
CA ALA A 16 3.87 3.22 7.02
C ALA A 16 4.44 4.05 5.84
N PRO A 17 3.64 4.84 5.10
CA PRO A 17 4.16 5.68 4.04
C PRO A 17 5.00 6.85 4.56
N ALA A 18 4.80 7.32 5.80
CA ALA A 18 5.63 8.38 6.38
C ALA A 18 7.06 7.87 6.66
N VAL A 19 7.19 6.68 7.26
CA VAL A 19 8.48 6.02 7.49
C VAL A 19 9.14 5.67 6.16
N GLN A 20 8.37 5.27 5.15
CA GLN A 20 8.90 5.01 3.81
C GLN A 20 9.35 6.30 3.09
N ALA A 21 8.63 7.40 3.23
CA ALA A 21 9.07 8.70 2.71
C ALA A 21 10.35 9.17 3.40
N LEU A 22 10.44 8.97 4.73
CA LEU A 22 11.63 9.25 5.51
C LEU A 22 12.82 8.39 5.04
N SER A 23 12.59 7.13 4.68
CA SER A 23 13.66 6.23 4.24
C SER A 23 14.33 6.67 2.93
N THR A 24 13.61 7.40 2.06
CA THR A 24 14.18 7.94 0.82
C THR A 24 15.23 9.03 1.06
N PHE A 25 15.19 9.76 2.18
CA PHE A 25 16.24 10.73 2.52
C PHE A 25 17.61 10.10 2.79
N PHE A 26 17.64 8.78 3.03
CA PHE A 26 18.86 8.02 3.28
C PHE A 26 19.36 7.27 2.03
N TRP A 27 18.76 7.53 0.85
CA TRP A 27 19.30 6.99 -0.40
C TRP A 27 20.67 7.60 -0.70
N ASP A 28 21.62 6.75 -1.07
CA ASP A 28 22.94 7.16 -1.54
C ASP A 28 23.09 6.80 -3.02
N GLY A 29 22.85 7.79 -3.88
CA GLY A 29 22.81 7.61 -5.33
C GLY A 29 21.81 6.53 -5.75
N HIS A 30 22.32 5.41 -6.26
CA HIS A 30 21.49 4.30 -6.74
C HIS A 30 21.24 3.21 -5.68
N ARG A 31 21.62 3.40 -4.41
CA ARG A 31 21.48 2.39 -3.36
C ARG A 31 20.51 2.87 -2.28
N GLN A 32 19.71 1.92 -1.79
CA GLN A 32 18.86 2.14 -0.61
C GLN A 32 19.72 2.11 0.66
N GLY A 33 20.62 1.13 0.78
CA GLY A 33 21.49 1.00 1.93
C GLY A 33 20.80 0.48 3.19
N LEU A 34 21.58 0.42 4.27
CA LEU A 34 21.25 -0.19 5.55
C LEU A 34 20.07 0.53 6.22
N THR A 35 20.17 1.85 6.37
CA THR A 35 19.16 2.67 7.05
C THR A 35 17.82 2.58 6.35
N THR A 36 17.79 2.74 5.03
CA THR A 36 16.56 2.62 4.25
C THR A 36 15.98 1.22 4.36
N GLY A 37 16.80 0.18 4.30
CA GLY A 37 16.35 -1.21 4.46
C GLY A 37 15.66 -1.45 5.80
N VAL A 38 16.27 -1.02 6.92
CA VAL A 38 15.68 -1.13 8.26
C VAL A 38 14.34 -0.38 8.34
N LEU A 39 14.27 0.84 7.81
CA LEU A 39 13.04 1.64 7.82
C LEU A 39 11.94 1.00 6.96
N ILE A 40 12.27 0.38 5.83
CA ILE A 40 11.31 -0.35 4.99
C ILE A 40 10.75 -1.56 5.74
N VAL A 41 11.57 -2.31 6.47
CA VAL A 41 11.12 -3.45 7.28
C VAL A 41 10.14 -2.99 8.36
N ILE A 42 10.47 -1.92 9.08
CA ILE A 42 9.59 -1.34 10.11
C ILE A 42 8.28 -0.83 9.48
N ALA A 43 8.36 -0.07 8.38
CA ALA A 43 7.19 0.42 7.66
C ALA A 43 6.27 -0.72 7.20
N THR A 44 6.84 -1.87 6.83
CA THR A 44 6.07 -3.03 6.36
C THR A 44 5.15 -3.59 7.43
N VAL A 45 5.57 -3.58 8.71
CA VAL A 45 4.70 -4.01 9.83
C VAL A 45 3.45 -3.14 9.91
N CYS A 46 3.63 -1.81 9.76
CA CYS A 46 2.52 -0.86 9.71
C CYS A 46 1.66 -1.04 8.45
N TRP A 47 2.28 -1.27 7.28
CA TRP A 47 1.55 -1.55 6.03
C TRP A 47 0.60 -2.74 6.19
N ILE A 48 1.12 -3.88 6.65
CA ILE A 48 0.33 -5.10 6.84
C ILE A 48 -0.82 -4.83 7.81
N THR A 49 -0.53 -4.20 8.96
CA THR A 49 -1.54 -3.89 9.98
C THR A 49 -2.69 -3.05 9.42
N GLY A 50 -2.37 -1.98 8.70
CA GLY A 50 -3.37 -1.10 8.10
C GLY A 50 -4.16 -1.76 6.95
N ILE A 51 -3.46 -2.43 6.03
CA ILE A 51 -4.05 -3.08 4.86
C ILE A 51 -5.01 -4.20 5.28
N VAL A 52 -4.61 -5.05 6.24
CA VAL A 52 -5.47 -6.12 6.76
C VAL A 52 -6.80 -5.54 7.27
N ALA A 53 -6.75 -4.45 8.04
CA ALA A 53 -7.96 -3.81 8.57
C ALA A 53 -8.88 -3.26 7.46
N VAL A 54 -8.30 -2.68 6.41
CA VAL A 54 -9.05 -2.20 5.24
C VAL A 54 -9.74 -3.36 4.52
N PHE A 55 -9.02 -4.45 4.26
CA PHE A 55 -9.60 -5.62 3.59
C PHE A 55 -10.73 -6.25 4.41
N ARG A 56 -10.56 -6.38 5.73
CA ARG A 56 -11.61 -6.88 6.63
C ARG A 56 -12.84 -5.98 6.67
N LEU A 57 -12.66 -4.67 6.51
CA LEU A 57 -13.78 -3.73 6.46
C LEU A 57 -14.61 -3.88 5.17
N ILE A 58 -13.96 -4.13 4.03
CA ILE A 58 -14.65 -4.23 2.73
C ILE A 58 -15.14 -5.64 2.40
N GLU A 59 -14.61 -6.67 3.08
CA GLU A 59 -14.94 -8.09 2.89
C GLU A 59 -16.45 -8.37 2.80
N PRO A 60 -17.34 -7.83 3.65
CA PRO A 60 -18.78 -8.08 3.54
C PRO A 60 -19.42 -7.60 2.23
N ARG A 61 -18.79 -6.64 1.53
CA ARG A 61 -19.31 -6.06 0.28
C ARG A 61 -18.64 -6.67 -0.96
N VAL A 62 -17.41 -7.16 -0.83
CA VAL A 62 -16.59 -7.68 -1.94
C VAL A 62 -15.80 -8.94 -1.51
N PRO A 63 -16.49 -10.03 -1.10
CA PRO A 63 -15.86 -11.17 -0.43
C PRO A 63 -14.82 -11.88 -1.30
N HIS A 64 -15.12 -12.09 -2.59
CA HIS A 64 -14.18 -12.76 -3.51
C HIS A 64 -12.89 -11.96 -3.73
N TYR A 65 -13.01 -10.64 -3.86
CA TYR A 65 -11.85 -9.77 -3.96
C TYR A 65 -11.05 -9.77 -2.66
N ALA A 66 -11.73 -9.69 -1.50
CA ALA A 66 -11.03 -9.70 -0.22
C ALA A 66 -10.27 -11.02 0.03
N ALA A 67 -10.84 -12.16 -0.37
CA ALA A 67 -10.22 -13.47 -0.23
C ALA A 67 -8.91 -13.63 -1.01
N ILE A 68 -8.80 -13.02 -2.20
CA ILE A 68 -7.62 -13.15 -3.08
C ILE A 68 -6.68 -11.95 -2.92
N GLY A 69 -7.26 -10.74 -2.84
CA GLY A 69 -6.52 -9.49 -2.77
C GLY A 69 -5.75 -9.30 -1.47
N LEU A 70 -6.27 -9.79 -0.34
CA LEU A 70 -5.55 -9.67 0.93
C LEU A 70 -4.26 -10.50 0.95
N PRO A 71 -4.26 -11.81 0.62
CA PRO A 71 -3.03 -12.58 0.49
C PRO A 71 -2.04 -11.97 -0.51
N ALA A 72 -2.51 -11.49 -1.66
CA ALA A 72 -1.68 -10.84 -2.66
C ALA A 72 -1.02 -9.55 -2.12
N ALA A 73 -1.76 -8.73 -1.37
CA ALA A 73 -1.24 -7.51 -0.77
C ALA A 73 -0.19 -7.81 0.33
N ILE A 74 -0.46 -8.80 1.19
CA ILE A 74 0.48 -9.23 2.23
C ILE A 74 1.76 -9.77 1.59
N TYR A 75 1.64 -10.60 0.54
CA TYR A 75 2.79 -11.13 -0.16
C TYR A 75 3.59 -10.02 -0.87
N GLY A 76 2.91 -9.01 -1.40
CA GLY A 76 3.55 -7.79 -1.89
C GLY A 76 4.34 -7.05 -0.80
N CYS A 77 3.79 -6.93 0.40
CA CYS A 77 4.50 -6.35 1.55
C CYS A 77 5.77 -7.15 1.89
N VAL A 78 5.73 -8.49 1.82
CA VAL A 78 6.92 -9.34 2.00
C VAL A 78 7.98 -9.03 0.94
N GLY A 79 7.58 -8.72 -0.30
CA GLY A 79 8.49 -8.21 -1.33
C GLY A 79 9.21 -6.93 -0.90
N GLY A 80 8.51 -5.99 -0.25
CA GLY A 80 9.10 -4.81 0.35
C GLY A 80 10.21 -5.13 1.37
N VAL A 81 9.96 -6.10 2.26
CA VAL A 81 10.99 -6.60 3.20
C VAL A 81 12.17 -7.21 2.46
N ALA A 82 11.92 -8.03 1.43
CA ALA A 82 12.98 -8.66 0.64
C ALA A 82 13.89 -7.61 -0.01
N PHE A 83 13.34 -6.58 -0.64
CA PHE A 83 14.13 -5.49 -1.22
C PHE A 83 14.86 -4.65 -0.16
N GLY A 84 14.24 -4.41 1.00
CA GLY A 84 14.89 -3.73 2.12
C GLY A 84 16.11 -4.50 2.64
N VAL A 85 15.95 -5.81 2.85
CA VAL A 85 17.04 -6.71 3.29
C VAL A 85 18.12 -6.83 2.22
N GLN A 86 17.74 -6.88 0.93
CA GLN A 86 18.69 -6.83 -0.17
C GLN A 86 19.54 -5.55 -0.09
N GLY A 87 18.93 -4.37 0.10
CA GLY A 87 19.65 -3.10 0.24
C GLY A 87 20.62 -3.09 1.42
N MET A 88 20.23 -3.70 2.55
CA MET A 88 21.12 -3.87 3.71
C MET A 88 22.33 -4.76 3.38
N ASN A 89 22.09 -5.89 2.73
CA ASN A 89 23.17 -6.84 2.38
C ASN A 89 24.12 -6.27 1.32
N GLU A 90 23.60 -5.53 0.33
CA GLU A 90 24.42 -4.83 -0.67
C GLU A 90 25.43 -3.89 0.01
N GLU A 91 25.00 -3.15 1.05
CA GLU A 91 25.89 -2.28 1.81
C GLU A 91 26.84 -3.05 2.73
N LEU A 92 26.32 -3.96 3.57
CA LEU A 92 27.09 -4.72 4.56
C LEU A 92 28.21 -5.55 3.95
N PHE A 93 27.96 -6.13 2.77
CA PHE A 93 28.92 -7.00 2.09
C PHE A 93 29.65 -6.29 0.95
N HIS A 94 29.46 -4.97 0.80
CA HIS A 94 30.03 -4.16 -0.28
C HIS A 94 29.76 -4.71 -1.68
N VAL A 95 28.59 -5.32 -1.87
CA VAL A 95 28.16 -5.90 -3.15
C VAL A 95 27.39 -4.85 -3.95
N SER A 96 27.73 -4.67 -5.22
CA SER A 96 26.99 -3.75 -6.09
C SER A 96 25.59 -4.30 -6.38
N HIS A 97 24.62 -3.42 -6.62
CA HIS A 97 23.26 -3.84 -6.98
C HIS A 97 23.22 -4.76 -8.21
N ALA A 98 24.02 -4.44 -9.24
CA ALA A 98 24.10 -5.25 -10.45
C ALA A 98 24.62 -6.66 -10.15
N GLU A 99 25.62 -6.77 -9.26
CA GLU A 99 26.17 -8.05 -8.83
C GLU A 99 25.16 -8.84 -7.98
N ALA A 100 24.44 -8.18 -7.06
CA ALA A 100 23.38 -8.83 -6.28
C ALA A 100 22.28 -9.41 -7.17
N VAL A 101 21.85 -8.67 -8.20
CA VAL A 101 20.87 -9.16 -9.18
C VAL A 101 21.44 -10.31 -10.02
N ARG A 102 22.72 -10.24 -10.42
CA ARG A 102 23.41 -11.32 -11.14
C ARG A 102 23.40 -12.61 -10.31
N LEU A 103 23.79 -12.54 -9.04
CA LEU A 103 23.81 -13.69 -8.12
C LEU A 103 22.41 -14.24 -7.86
N LEU A 104 21.39 -13.38 -7.72
CA LEU A 104 19.99 -13.83 -7.60
C LEU A 104 19.54 -14.63 -8.82
N ASN A 105 19.96 -14.23 -10.03
CA ASN A 105 19.60 -14.93 -11.26
C ASN A 105 20.25 -16.32 -11.39
N GLU A 106 21.28 -16.64 -10.61
CA GLU A 106 21.83 -18.00 -10.49
C GLU A 106 20.87 -18.94 -9.72
N HIS A 107 19.88 -18.37 -9.01
CA HIS A 107 18.84 -19.11 -8.27
C HIS A 107 17.42 -18.70 -8.71
N PRO A 108 16.97 -19.04 -9.93
CA PRO A 108 15.75 -18.50 -10.52
C PRO A 108 14.47 -18.68 -9.67
N PRO A 109 14.22 -19.85 -9.03
CA PRO A 109 13.03 -19.99 -8.18
C PRO A 109 13.05 -19.03 -6.97
N ALA A 110 14.19 -18.89 -6.31
CA ALA A 110 14.33 -18.00 -5.16
C ALA A 110 14.18 -16.53 -5.56
N ALA A 111 14.78 -16.12 -6.68
CA ALA A 111 14.64 -14.78 -7.21
C ALA A 111 13.19 -14.47 -7.64
N PHE A 112 12.53 -15.43 -8.30
CA PHE A 112 11.15 -15.27 -8.75
C PHE A 112 10.18 -15.07 -7.58
N PHE A 113 10.17 -16.01 -6.61
CA PHE A 113 9.25 -15.96 -5.48
C PHE A 113 9.67 -14.94 -4.40
N GLY A 114 10.96 -14.61 -4.28
CA GLY A 114 11.44 -13.62 -3.32
C GLY A 114 11.24 -12.18 -3.79
N PHE A 115 11.42 -11.92 -5.09
CA PHE A 115 11.56 -10.55 -5.61
C PHE A 115 10.67 -10.29 -6.81
N TRP A 116 10.74 -11.10 -7.87
CA TRP A 116 10.14 -10.73 -9.17
C TRP A 116 8.62 -10.77 -9.20
N ILE A 117 7.99 -11.70 -8.47
CA ILE A 117 6.54 -11.69 -8.31
C ILE A 117 6.10 -10.80 -7.14
N ALA A 118 6.84 -10.83 -6.04
CA ALA A 118 6.48 -10.11 -4.82
C ALA A 118 6.55 -8.59 -5.02
N GLY A 119 7.55 -8.09 -5.74
CA GLY A 119 7.75 -6.67 -6.01
C GLY A 119 6.56 -6.00 -6.69
N PRO A 120 6.13 -6.45 -7.88
CA PRO A 120 4.97 -5.90 -8.57
C PRO A 120 3.64 -6.14 -7.84
N LEU A 121 3.52 -7.21 -7.04
CA LEU A 121 2.27 -7.52 -6.35
C LEU A 121 1.84 -6.45 -5.35
N PHE A 122 2.77 -5.74 -4.70
CA PHE A 122 2.41 -4.64 -3.80
C PHE A 122 1.68 -3.49 -4.53
N PRO A 123 2.29 -2.81 -5.53
CA PRO A 123 1.60 -1.75 -6.25
C PRO A 123 0.37 -2.24 -7.01
N ILE A 124 0.37 -3.46 -7.57
CA ILE A 124 -0.84 -4.01 -8.23
C ILE A 124 -1.99 -4.15 -7.21
N SER A 125 -1.70 -4.73 -6.05
CA SER A 125 -2.67 -4.89 -4.97
C SER A 125 -3.25 -3.54 -4.52
N LEU A 126 -2.40 -2.52 -4.34
CA LEU A 126 -2.84 -1.18 -3.96
C LEU A 126 -3.64 -0.48 -5.06
N PHE A 127 -3.23 -0.64 -6.33
CA PHE A 127 -3.94 -0.08 -7.47
C PHE A 127 -5.37 -0.61 -7.53
N VAL A 128 -5.54 -1.94 -7.47
CA VAL A 128 -6.85 -2.59 -7.49
C VAL A 128 -7.64 -2.22 -6.23
N LEU A 129 -7.00 -2.14 -5.06
CA LEU A 129 -7.65 -1.73 -3.82
C LEU A 129 -8.25 -0.33 -3.94
N GLY A 130 -7.49 0.64 -4.45
CA GLY A 130 -7.97 2.01 -4.69
C GLY A 130 -9.20 2.05 -5.60
N LEU A 131 -9.18 1.27 -6.70
CA LEU A 131 -10.32 1.15 -7.62
C LEU A 131 -11.54 0.52 -6.94
N VAL A 132 -11.35 -0.55 -6.17
CA VAL A 132 -12.44 -1.22 -5.45
C VAL A 132 -13.04 -0.29 -4.40
N LEU A 133 -12.22 0.41 -3.62
CA LEU A 133 -12.65 1.38 -2.62
C LEU A 133 -13.49 2.51 -3.24
N ALA A 134 -13.07 3.04 -4.38
CA ALA A 134 -13.83 4.02 -5.15
C ALA A 134 -15.13 3.43 -5.72
N ARG A 135 -15.08 2.24 -6.32
CA ARG A 135 -16.22 1.56 -6.94
C ARG A 135 -17.34 1.29 -5.93
N ILE A 136 -17.01 0.74 -4.76
CA ILE A 136 -18.01 0.42 -3.74
C ILE A 136 -18.36 1.61 -2.84
N ARG A 137 -17.77 2.78 -3.11
CA ARG A 137 -17.94 4.01 -2.33
C ARG A 137 -17.66 3.80 -0.84
N ALA A 138 -16.63 3.01 -0.51
CA ALA A 138 -16.17 2.86 0.87
C ALA A 138 -15.48 4.13 1.39
N VAL A 139 -14.96 4.94 0.47
CA VAL A 139 -14.28 6.23 0.67
C VAL A 139 -14.72 7.20 -0.44
N PRO A 140 -14.42 8.51 -0.33
CA PRO A 140 -14.59 9.43 -1.45
C PRO A 140 -13.85 8.91 -2.69
N VAL A 141 -14.46 9.03 -3.87
CA VAL A 141 -13.87 8.53 -5.13
C VAL A 141 -12.47 9.07 -5.35
N ALA A 142 -12.25 10.36 -5.04
CA ALA A 142 -10.95 10.99 -5.11
C ALA A 142 -9.89 10.27 -4.25
N THR A 143 -10.22 9.87 -3.01
CA THR A 143 -9.29 9.12 -2.15
C THR A 143 -8.93 7.77 -2.76
N GLY A 144 -9.91 7.02 -3.29
CA GLY A 144 -9.65 5.73 -3.94
C GLY A 144 -8.78 5.87 -5.19
N LEU A 145 -9.04 6.87 -6.03
CA LEU A 145 -8.22 7.17 -7.20
C LEU A 145 -6.80 7.64 -6.83
N LEU A 146 -6.67 8.40 -5.74
CA LEU A 146 -5.36 8.87 -5.26
C LEU A 146 -4.49 7.69 -4.79
N VAL A 147 -5.08 6.71 -4.08
CA VAL A 147 -4.41 5.44 -3.74
C VAL A 147 -3.93 4.72 -5.01
N SER A 148 -4.78 4.62 -6.04
CA SER A 148 -4.38 4.00 -7.32
C SER A 148 -3.27 4.77 -8.04
N ALA A 149 -3.30 6.11 -7.99
CA ALA A 149 -2.25 6.94 -8.57
C ALA A 149 -0.91 6.76 -7.83
N GLY A 150 -0.92 6.73 -6.49
CA GLY A 150 0.27 6.45 -5.69
C GLY A 150 0.85 5.05 -5.97
N ALA A 151 -0.01 4.06 -6.18
CA ALA A 151 0.39 2.72 -6.53
C ALA A 151 1.12 2.63 -7.89
N ILE A 152 0.77 3.49 -8.85
CA ILE A 152 1.45 3.59 -10.15
C ILE A 152 2.75 4.41 -10.01
N ALA A 153 2.70 5.52 -9.27
CA ALA A 153 3.85 6.40 -9.08
C ALA A 153 5.02 5.67 -8.40
N PHE A 154 4.73 4.73 -7.50
CA PHE A 154 5.74 3.97 -6.77
C PHE A 154 6.73 3.20 -7.68
N PRO A 155 6.32 2.22 -8.52
CA PRO A 155 7.27 1.53 -9.39
C PRO A 155 7.93 2.49 -10.40
N ILE A 156 7.20 3.49 -10.89
CA ILE A 156 7.76 4.51 -11.81
C ILE A 156 8.92 5.27 -11.16
N SER A 157 8.87 5.53 -9.85
CA SER A 157 9.95 6.20 -9.15
C SER A 157 11.10 5.28 -8.75
N ARG A 158 10.82 4.00 -8.47
CA ARG A 158 11.83 3.05 -7.98
C ARG A 158 12.66 2.40 -9.08
N ILE A 159 12.11 2.18 -10.27
CA ILE A 159 12.84 1.55 -11.38
C ILE A 159 14.00 2.43 -11.88
N PRO A 160 13.81 3.75 -12.15
CA PRO A 160 14.90 4.61 -12.60
C PRO A 160 15.93 4.93 -11.52
N ARG A 161 15.56 4.77 -10.24
CA ARG A 161 16.38 5.14 -9.06
C ARG A 161 16.78 6.62 -9.01
N GLU A 162 15.89 7.48 -9.50
CA GLU A 162 16.05 8.94 -9.40
C GLU A 162 15.41 9.46 -8.11
N VAL A 163 16.23 10.09 -7.25
CA VAL A 163 15.83 10.51 -5.89
C VAL A 163 14.66 11.49 -5.91
N ALA A 164 14.62 12.39 -6.89
CA ALA A 164 13.52 13.36 -7.01
C ALA A 164 12.16 12.68 -7.30
N PHE A 165 12.14 11.68 -8.19
CA PHE A 165 10.92 10.91 -8.47
C PHE A 165 10.50 10.08 -7.27
N ALA A 166 11.48 9.54 -6.53
CA ALA A 166 11.24 8.79 -5.29
C ALA A 166 10.50 9.65 -4.25
N HIS A 167 10.99 10.85 -3.94
CA HIS A 167 10.32 11.76 -3.00
C HIS A 167 8.92 12.16 -3.45
N LEU A 168 8.73 12.44 -4.75
CA LEU A 168 7.41 12.80 -5.28
C LEU A 168 6.40 11.64 -5.13
N ALA A 169 6.81 10.42 -5.50
CA ALA A 169 5.96 9.24 -5.35
C ALA A 169 5.63 8.95 -3.88
N ASP A 170 6.60 9.11 -2.99
CA ASP A 170 6.39 8.92 -1.55
C ASP A 170 5.43 9.96 -0.96
N LEU A 171 5.51 11.21 -1.42
CA LEU A 171 4.56 12.24 -1.02
C LEU A 171 3.14 11.90 -1.50
N ILE A 172 2.98 11.42 -2.73
CA ILE A 172 1.68 10.99 -3.26
C ILE A 172 1.12 9.83 -2.42
N LEU A 173 1.94 8.81 -2.13
CA LEU A 173 1.54 7.69 -1.27
C LEU A 173 1.16 8.16 0.14
N LEU A 174 1.97 9.03 0.75
CA LEU A 174 1.71 9.59 2.07
C LEU A 174 0.37 10.32 2.11
N ILE A 175 0.10 11.20 1.15
CA ILE A 175 -1.19 11.94 1.10
C ILE A 175 -2.36 10.96 0.90
N SER A 176 -2.21 10.00 -0.02
CA SER A 176 -3.22 8.97 -0.31
C SER A 176 -3.64 8.21 0.94
N PHE A 177 -2.64 7.70 1.66
CA PHE A 177 -2.84 6.83 2.79
C PHE A 177 -3.06 7.57 4.09
N ALA A 178 -2.63 8.84 4.21
CA ALA A 178 -3.04 9.71 5.29
C ALA A 178 -4.54 10.00 5.23
N SER A 179 -5.07 10.28 4.04
CA SER A 179 -6.51 10.43 3.83
C SER A 179 -7.27 9.15 4.20
N LEU A 180 -6.82 8.00 3.69
CA LEU A 180 -7.44 6.71 3.99
C LEU A 180 -7.37 6.34 5.48
N GLY A 181 -6.20 6.53 6.10
CA GLY A 181 -5.95 6.26 7.51
C GLY A 181 -6.81 7.13 8.43
N ALA A 182 -6.95 8.42 8.11
CA ALA A 182 -7.84 9.33 8.84
C ALA A 182 -9.31 8.89 8.75
N LEU A 183 -9.78 8.50 7.56
CA LEU A 183 -11.15 7.99 7.37
C LEU A 183 -11.39 6.69 8.16
N LEU A 184 -10.40 5.80 8.20
CA LEU A 184 -10.49 4.54 8.96
C LEU A 184 -10.49 4.79 10.48
N ALA A 185 -9.57 5.63 10.97
CA ALA A 185 -9.44 5.95 12.39
C ALA A 185 -10.68 6.65 12.95
N THR A 186 -11.28 7.55 12.16
CA THR A 186 -12.50 8.28 12.54
C THR A 186 -13.79 7.48 12.30
N GLY A 187 -13.70 6.26 11.74
CA GLY A 187 -14.86 5.42 11.45
C GLY A 187 -15.76 5.94 10.33
N ARG A 188 -15.28 6.89 9.52
CA ARG A 188 -16.00 7.46 8.37
C ARG A 188 -15.90 6.59 7.12
N MET A 189 -14.95 5.67 7.09
CA MET A 189 -14.84 4.64 6.07
C MET A 189 -16.04 3.67 6.17
N GLY A 190 -16.88 3.60 5.14
CA GLY A 190 -18.10 2.77 5.10
C GLY A 190 -19.43 3.49 5.39
N LEU A 191 -19.42 4.73 5.89
CA LEU A 191 -20.63 5.53 6.14
C LEU A 191 -21.15 6.30 4.90
N LEU A 192 -20.46 6.23 3.76
CA LEU A 192 -20.87 6.92 2.53
C LEU A 192 -22.05 6.26 1.80
N SER A 193 -22.77 5.34 2.44
CA SER A 193 -23.96 4.70 1.86
C SER A 193 -25.25 5.35 2.39
N ARG A 194 -25.92 6.11 1.50
CA ARG A 194 -27.37 6.45 1.49
C ARG A 194 -27.89 7.80 2.04
N ASP A 195 -27.17 8.91 1.94
CA ASP A 195 -27.85 10.23 1.94
C ASP A 195 -28.37 10.60 0.54
N ARG A 196 -29.15 9.70 -0.06
CA ARG A 196 -30.25 10.12 -0.93
C ARG A 196 -31.51 9.66 -0.21
N PRO A 197 -32.35 10.58 0.31
CA PRO A 197 -33.69 10.18 0.71
C PRO A 197 -34.31 9.46 -0.48
N ALA A 198 -34.80 8.24 -0.26
CA ALA A 198 -35.72 7.62 -1.20
C ALA A 198 -36.83 8.64 -1.41
N THR A 199 -37.02 9.09 -2.65
CA THR A 199 -38.20 9.88 -3.00
C THR A 199 -39.40 9.11 -2.48
N PRO A 200 -40.22 9.67 -1.57
CA PRO A 200 -41.43 9.00 -1.14
C PRO A 200 -42.21 8.69 -2.41
N ALA A 201 -42.55 7.42 -2.62
CA ALA A 201 -43.48 7.06 -3.68
C ALA A 201 -44.75 7.92 -3.47
N PRO A 202 -45.22 8.68 -4.47
CA PRO A 202 -46.47 9.42 -4.35
C PRO A 202 -47.55 8.44 -3.93
N GLY A 203 -48.20 8.72 -2.81
CA GLY A 203 -49.25 7.88 -2.27
C GLY A 203 -50.28 7.59 -3.33
N LEU A 204 -50.50 6.30 -3.61
CA LEU A 204 -51.69 5.81 -4.26
C LEU A 204 -52.85 5.98 -3.28
N ASN A 205 -53.34 7.21 -3.20
CA ASN A 205 -54.70 7.51 -2.79
C ASN A 205 -55.53 7.68 -4.07
N ARG A 206 -56.75 7.12 -4.03
CA ARG A 206 -57.83 7.05 -5.04
C ARG A 206 -57.96 5.63 -5.59
N THR A 207 -59.08 4.94 -5.48
CA THR A 207 -60.42 5.19 -4.93
C THR A 207 -61.09 3.83 -4.81
#